data_AF-A0A6N7CVB1-F1
#
_entry.id   AF-A0A6N7CVB1-F1
#
_cell.length_a   1.000
_cell.length_b   1.000
_cell.length_c   1.000
_cell.angle_alpha   90.00
_cell.angle_beta   90.00
_cell.angle_gamma   90.00
#
_symmetry.space_group_name_H-M   'P 1'
#
loop_
_entity.id
_entity.type
_entity.pdbx_description
1 polymer ?
#
loop_
_entity_poly.entity_id
_entity_poly.type
_entity_poly.pdbx_seq_one_letter_code
_entity_poly.pdbx_strand_id
1 'polypeptide(L)'
;MGAMLFAVLAVAAQLDRNYIREKTLEGHQAAAAKGHHGGRPTVIGDDMLIFARALKDKGTPTSDIAEKLVIKTGKNAGRHPRSPRSTALSDSGA
;
A
#
# COMPACT_ATOMS: atom_id res chain seq x y z
N MET A 1 -31.35 30.62 17.15
CA MET A 1 -30.11 31.28 17.63
C MET A 1 -28.98 30.31 17.96
N GLY A 2 -29.24 29.08 18.44
CA GLY A 2 -28.16 28.11 18.75
C GLY A 2 -27.40 27.57 17.53
N ALA A 3 -28.04 27.41 16.37
CA ALA A 3 -27.42 26.86 15.17
C ALA A 3 -26.23 27.69 14.64
N MET A 4 -26.25 29.01 14.83
CA MET A 4 -25.16 29.92 14.43
C MET A 4 -23.87 29.64 15.21
N LEU A 5 -23.97 29.35 16.51
CA LEU A 5 -22.80 29.03 17.34
C LEU A 5 -22.14 27.72 16.88
N PHE A 6 -22.94 26.70 16.57
CA PHE A 6 -22.42 25.45 16.03
C PHE A 6 -21.79 25.62 14.64
N ALA A 7 -22.35 26.49 13.79
CA ALA A 7 -21.76 26.80 12.50
C ALA A 7 -20.37 27.46 12.64
N VAL A 8 -20.23 28.44 13.55
CA VAL A 8 -18.94 29.10 13.81
C VAL A 8 -17.92 28.11 14.36
N LEU A 9 -18.31 27.26 15.31
CA LEU A 9 -17.43 26.23 15.86
C LEU A 9 -17.04 25.18 14.82
N ALA A 10 -17.96 24.79 13.93
CA ALA A 10 -17.67 23.86 12.84
C ALA A 10 -16.68 24.46 11.84
N VAL A 11 -16.83 25.74 11.49
CA VAL A 11 -15.87 26.44 10.62
C VAL A 11 -14.50 26.55 11.30
N ALA A 12 -14.44 26.89 12.58
CA ALA A 12 -13.19 26.94 13.34
C ALA A 12 -12.48 25.57 13.35
N ALA A 13 -13.21 24.48 13.65
CA ALA A 13 -12.67 23.13 13.62
C ALA A 13 -12.15 22.72 12.22
N GLN A 14 -12.83 23.16 11.16
CA GLN A 14 -12.39 22.90 9.79
C GLN A 14 -11.11 23.67 9.43
N LEU A 15 -10.95 24.90 9.92
CA LEU A 15 -9.74 25.70 9.73
C LEU A 15 -8.54 25.02 10.42
N ASP A 16 -8.70 24.59 11.67
CA ASP A 16 -7.63 23.91 12.41
C ASP A 16 -7.22 22.60 11.71
N ARG A 17 -8.20 21.83 11.20
CA ARG A 17 -7.93 20.61 10.43
C ARG A 17 -7.16 20.91 9.15
N ASN A 18 -7.54 21.96 8.43
CA ASN A 18 -6.86 22.36 7.20
C ASN A 18 -5.42 22.80 7.50
N TYR A 19 -5.21 23.59 8.56
CA TYR A 19 -3.88 24.01 9.00
C TYR A 19 -2.95 22.84 9.33
N ILE A 20 -3.44 21.85 10.10
CA ILE A 20 -2.68 20.63 10.41
C ILE A 20 -2.32 19.86 9.13
N ARG A 21 -3.26 19.76 8.19
CA ARG A 21 -3.06 19.09 6.90
C ARG A 21 -1.98 19.78 6.07
N GLU A 22 -2.03 21.10 5.96
CA GLU A 22 -1.06 21.90 5.22
C GLU A 22 0.35 21.71 5.80
N LYS A 23 0.49 21.81 7.12
CA LYS A 23 1.78 21.56 7.80
C LYS A 23 2.31 20.14 7.58
N THR A 24 1.42 19.15 7.55
CA THR A 24 1.79 17.76 7.28
C THR A 24 2.27 17.58 5.84
N LEU A 25 1.62 18.24 4.87
CA LEU A 25 2.03 18.23 3.46
C LEU A 25 3.38 18.90 3.24
N GLU A 26 3.63 20.04 3.88
CA GLU A 26 4.95 20.70 3.90
C GLU A 26 6.03 19.74 4.42
N GLY A 27 5.74 19.02 5.51
CA GLY A 27 6.62 17.99 6.06
C GLY A 27 6.88 16.83 5.10
N HIS A 28 5.84 16.32 4.42
CA HIS A 28 5.98 15.29 3.40
C HIS A 28 6.82 15.75 2.21
N GLN A 29 6.63 16.97 1.74
CA GLN A 29 7.42 17.55 0.65
C GLN A 29 8.89 17.69 1.07
N ALA A 30 9.17 18.17 2.28
CA ALA A 30 10.53 18.25 2.81
C ALA A 30 11.18 16.87 2.97
N ALA A 31 10.43 15.85 3.39
CA ALA A 31 10.92 14.47 3.46
C ALA A 31 11.20 13.89 2.06
N ALA A 32 10.31 14.12 1.09
CA ALA A 32 10.49 13.71 -0.29
C ALA A 32 11.71 14.38 -0.93
N ALA A 33 11.95 15.68 -0.66
CA ALA A 33 13.14 16.40 -1.12
C ALA A 33 14.44 15.81 -0.53
N LYS A 34 14.39 15.19 0.65
CA LYS A 34 15.49 14.44 1.27
C LYS A 34 15.60 12.99 0.75
N GLY A 35 14.79 12.60 -0.23
CA GLY A 35 14.78 11.25 -0.80
C GLY A 35 13.93 10.23 -0.01
N HIS A 36 13.23 10.67 1.04
CA HIS A 36 12.31 9.81 1.78
C HIS A 36 10.92 9.85 1.16
N HIS A 37 10.72 9.02 0.15
CA HIS A 37 9.40 8.77 -0.41
C HIS A 37 8.65 7.77 0.47
N GLY A 38 7.60 8.24 1.15
CA GLY A 38 6.71 7.36 1.90
C GLY A 38 5.97 6.36 1.00
N GLY A 39 5.44 5.29 1.58
CA GLY A 39 4.68 4.27 0.86
C GLY A 39 5.08 2.86 1.25
N ARG A 40 4.48 1.86 0.59
CA ARG A 40 4.86 0.46 0.77
C ARG A 40 6.16 0.22 0.00
N PRO A 41 7.24 -0.27 0.65
CA PRO A 41 8.47 -0.60 -0.05
C PRO A 41 8.20 -1.60 -1.18
N THR A 42 8.74 -1.32 -2.37
CA THR A 42 8.71 -2.26 -3.50
C THR A 42 9.64 -3.42 -3.18
N VAL A 43 9.07 -4.52 -2.67
CA VAL A 43 9.80 -5.74 -2.31
C VAL A 43 9.93 -6.73 -3.48
N ILE A 44 9.21 -6.47 -4.58
CA ILE A 44 9.23 -7.26 -5.81
C ILE A 44 10.22 -6.59 -6.78
N GLY A 45 11.41 -7.16 -6.93
CA GLY A 45 12.39 -6.72 -7.92
C GLY A 45 12.17 -7.34 -9.30
N ASP A 46 12.89 -6.84 -10.31
CA ASP A 46 12.75 -7.26 -11.71
C ASP A 46 13.04 -8.75 -11.93
N ASP A 47 14.09 -9.29 -11.28
CA ASP A 47 14.39 -10.73 -11.31
C ASP A 47 13.21 -11.57 -10.82
N MET A 48 12.54 -11.09 -9.76
CA MET A 48 11.42 -11.77 -9.13
C MET A 48 10.21 -11.75 -10.05
N LEU A 49 10.01 -10.66 -10.80
CA LEU A 49 8.98 -10.56 -11.84
C LEU A 49 9.27 -11.47 -13.03
N ILE A 50 10.51 -11.52 -13.50
CA ILE A 50 10.91 -12.38 -14.62
C ILE A 50 10.70 -13.85 -14.24
N PHE A 51 11.15 -14.25 -13.05
CA PHE A 51 10.97 -15.62 -12.57
C PHE A 51 9.50 -15.97 -12.33
N ALA A 52 8.71 -15.04 -11.76
CA ALA A 52 7.27 -15.23 -11.59
C ALA A 52 6.54 -15.39 -12.92
N ARG A 53 6.88 -14.58 -13.93
CA ARG A 53 6.32 -14.70 -15.29
C ARG A 53 6.70 -16.02 -15.94
N ALA A 54 7.97 -16.41 -15.85
CA ALA A 54 8.43 -17.69 -16.39
C ALA A 54 7.73 -18.91 -15.75
N LEU A 55 7.40 -18.87 -14.46
CA LEU A 55 6.62 -19.93 -13.80
C LEU A 55 5.14 -19.90 -14.18
N LYS A 56 4.57 -18.71 -14.38
CA LYS A 56 3.20 -18.55 -14.86
C LYS A 56 3.03 -19.10 -16.28
N ASP A 57 3.97 -18.81 -17.17
CA ASP A 57 3.94 -19.28 -18.56
C ASP A 57 4.10 -20.81 -18.65
N LYS A 58 4.75 -21.42 -17.65
CA LYS A 58 4.83 -22.88 -17.46
C LYS A 58 3.56 -23.51 -16.88
N GLY A 59 2.52 -22.73 -16.59
CA GLY A 59 1.25 -23.23 -16.05
C GLY A 59 1.28 -23.56 -14.56
N THR A 60 2.25 -23.05 -13.80
CA THR A 60 2.28 -23.26 -12.34
C THR A 60 1.17 -22.46 -11.66
N PRO A 61 0.41 -23.03 -10.70
CA PRO A 61 -0.61 -22.29 -9.97
C PRO A 61 0.00 -21.18 -9.12
N THR A 62 -0.74 -20.08 -8.97
CA THR A 62 -0.26 -18.84 -8.33
C THR A 62 0.15 -19.03 -6.86
N SER A 63 -0.44 -20.01 -6.15
CA SER A 63 -0.05 -20.41 -4.79
C SER A 63 1.40 -20.85 -4.73
N ASP A 64 1.77 -21.77 -5.61
CA ASP A 64 3.07 -22.41 -5.63
C ASP A 64 4.15 -21.45 -6.14
N ILE A 65 3.77 -20.50 -7.01
CA ILE A 65 4.64 -19.40 -7.41
C ILE A 65 4.97 -18.54 -6.19
N ALA A 66 3.97 -18.15 -5.39
CA ALA A 66 4.19 -17.31 -4.21
C ALA A 66 5.10 -17.98 -3.16
N GLU A 67 5.00 -19.29 -2.97
CA GLU A 67 5.89 -20.07 -2.09
C GLU A 67 7.31 -20.22 -2.66
N LYS A 68 7.47 -20.24 -3.98
CA LYS A 68 8.81 -20.35 -4.61
C LYS A 68 9.54 -19.00 -4.68
N LEU A 69 8.82 -17.89 -4.59
CA LEU A 69 9.41 -16.56 -4.60
C LEU A 69 9.93 -16.17 -3.22
N VAL A 70 11.13 -15.60 -3.15
CA VAL A 70 11.71 -15.07 -1.91
C VAL A 70 11.95 -13.58 -2.08
N ILE A 71 11.45 -12.80 -1.12
CA ILE A 71 11.70 -11.36 -1.07
C ILE A 71 13.19 -11.13 -0.82
N LYS A 72 13.86 -10.44 -1.75
CA LYS A 72 15.31 -10.16 -1.65
C LYS A 72 15.63 -8.93 -0.79
N THR A 73 14.68 -8.02 -0.58
CA THR A 73 14.97 -6.68 -0.03
C THR A 73 13.96 -6.23 1.03
N GLY A 74 14.41 -5.44 2.00
CA GLY A 74 13.59 -4.81 3.03
C GLY A 74 13.41 -5.66 4.29
N LYS A 75 12.52 -5.22 5.20
CA LYS A 75 12.28 -5.85 6.51
C LYS A 75 11.84 -7.33 6.43
N ASN A 76 11.26 -7.73 5.31
CA ASN A 76 10.79 -9.10 5.07
C ASN A 76 11.73 -9.90 4.14
N ALA A 77 12.99 -9.48 3.99
CA ALA A 77 13.98 -10.24 3.24
C ALA A 77 14.07 -11.68 3.78
N GLY A 78 14.11 -12.66 2.87
CA GLY A 78 14.08 -14.09 3.21
C GLY A 78 12.70 -14.68 3.49
N ARG A 79 11.62 -13.87 3.46
CA ARG A 79 10.24 -14.37 3.54
C ARG A 79 9.60 -14.47 2.16
N HIS A 80 8.62 -15.35 2.04
CA HIS A 80 7.78 -15.46 0.85
C HIS A 80 6.78 -14.29 0.76
N PRO A 81 6.51 -13.76 -0.45
CA PRO A 81 5.42 -12.82 -0.64
C PRO A 81 4.12 -13.52 -0.29
N ARG A 82 3.38 -12.98 0.69
CA ARG A 82 2.04 -13.49 0.98
C ARG A 82 1.19 -13.31 -0.27
N SER A 83 0.53 -14.37 -0.71
CA SER A 83 -0.52 -14.23 -1.71
C SER A 83 -1.55 -13.21 -1.18
N PRO A 84 -2.09 -12.33 -2.04
CA PRO A 84 -3.37 -11.70 -1.73
C PRO A 84 -4.31 -12.86 -1.41
N ARG A 85 -4.88 -12.87 -0.20
CA ARG A 85 -5.89 -13.86 0.18
C ARG A 85 -6.97 -13.83 -0.91
N SER A 86 -7.02 -14.85 -1.76
CA SER A 86 -7.99 -14.94 -2.86
C SER A 86 -9.34 -15.32 -2.27
N THR A 87 -9.98 -14.40 -1.56
CA THR A 87 -11.41 -14.47 -1.28
C THR A 87 -12.14 -13.84 -2.46
N ALA A 88 -12.28 -14.59 -3.57
CA ALA A 88 -13.31 -14.40 -4.61
C ALA A 88 -13.10 -15.44 -5.72
N LEU A 89 -14.16 -16.17 -6.06
CA LEU A 89 -14.31 -17.19 -7.12
C LEU A 89 -13.76 -18.60 -6.83
N SER A 90 -14.41 -19.30 -5.90
CA SER A 90 -14.56 -20.77 -5.96
C SER A 90 -15.84 -21.23 -5.24
N ASP A 91 -16.98 -20.63 -5.59
CA ASP A 91 -18.34 -21.15 -5.39
C ASP A 91 -19.11 -20.55 -6.60
N SER A 92 -19.91 -21.22 -7.41
CA SER A 92 -20.51 -22.54 -7.40
C SER A 92 -20.93 -22.80 -8.85
N GLY A 93 -20.52 -23.94 -9.41
CA GLY A 93 -21.26 -24.57 -10.50
C GLY A 93 -22.30 -25.47 -9.85
N ALA A 94 -23.56 -25.06 -9.92
CA ALA A 94 -24.77 -25.89 -9.80
C ALA A 94 -25.93 -25.11 -10.43
#